data_AF-A0A8S1QWT5-F1
#
_entry.id   AF-A0A8S1QWT5-F1
#
_cell.length_a   1.000
_cell.length_b   1.000
_cell.length_c   1.000
_cell.angle_alpha   90.00
_cell.angle_beta   90.00
_cell.angle_gamma   90.00
#
_symmetry.space_group_name_H-M   'P 1'
#
loop_
_entity.id
_entity.type
_entity.pdbx_description
1 polymer ?
#
loop_
_entity_poly.entity_id
_entity_poly.type
_entity_poly.pdbx_seq_one_letter_code
_entity_poly.pdbx_strand_id
1 'polypeptide(L)'
;MNTSQKIKRRQQPSEQMGLCVQCLNFIPIVQIDIHCQSCMENNKKVNSQIDQISSQLVHIKTIAIKGAEKQDESTEKFKFLIRIQELSSQIDIIQCYNTQSIKRLKDIESEINVLISYPQTSMTITMLLSRLLCIIKEKLTLQNQKRLMSLNSFPQGVDTRIKTESQYEVGSEAEYTYRQFKSERNISKVSEFKRSFYSKCLELKLQLNKNDPAQQILVSDLYEKVVRENYNKEEALRFVKRCYKINQV
;
A
#
# COMPACT_ATOMS: atom_id res chain seq x y z
N MET A 1 -45.80 -33.93 -25.66
CA MET A 1 -44.74 -33.32 -26.49
C MET A 1 -44.30 -32.02 -25.83
N ASN A 2 -43.15 -31.98 -25.16
CA ASN A 2 -42.61 -30.77 -24.52
C ASN A 2 -41.19 -30.54 -25.06
N THR A 3 -41.04 -29.53 -25.91
CA THR A 3 -39.77 -29.14 -26.53
C THR A 3 -39.03 -28.19 -25.59
N SER A 4 -38.05 -28.72 -24.85
CA SER A 4 -37.09 -27.92 -24.08
C SER A 4 -36.13 -27.18 -25.02
N GLN A 5 -36.33 -25.86 -25.18
CA GLN A 5 -35.36 -24.98 -25.84
C GLN A 5 -34.11 -24.83 -24.95
N LYS A 6 -33.00 -25.43 -25.37
CA LYS A 6 -31.67 -25.20 -24.79
C LYS A 6 -31.18 -23.80 -25.17
N ILE A 7 -31.21 -22.88 -24.21
CA ILE A 7 -30.57 -21.56 -24.32
C ILE A 7 -29.04 -21.76 -24.33
N LYS A 8 -28.41 -21.54 -25.49
CA LYS A 8 -26.94 -21.50 -25.62
C LYS A 8 -26.42 -20.28 -24.86
N ARG A 9 -25.81 -20.50 -23.69
CA ARG A 9 -24.99 -19.47 -23.01
C ARG A 9 -23.77 -19.17 -23.90
N ARG A 10 -23.74 -17.98 -24.52
CA ARG A 10 -22.54 -17.43 -25.16
C ARG A 10 -21.46 -17.30 -24.07
N GLN A 11 -20.35 -18.03 -24.24
CA GLN A 11 -19.14 -17.80 -23.46
C GLN A 11 -18.63 -16.40 -23.80
N GLN A 12 -18.56 -15.51 -22.80
CA GLN A 12 -17.86 -14.25 -22.98
C GLN A 12 -16.36 -14.52 -23.11
N PRO A 13 -15.65 -13.83 -24.02
CA PRO A 13 -14.21 -13.94 -24.12
C PRO A 13 -13.58 -13.45 -22.81
N SER A 14 -12.63 -14.21 -22.28
CA SER A 14 -11.81 -13.79 -21.14
C SER A 14 -11.20 -12.42 -21.45
N GLU A 15 -11.58 -11.39 -20.70
CA GLU A 15 -11.05 -10.04 -20.89
C GLU A 15 -9.53 -10.06 -20.73
N GLN A 16 -8.83 -9.70 -21.80
CA GLN A 16 -7.38 -9.54 -21.77
C GLN A 16 -7.04 -8.38 -20.83
N MET A 17 -6.02 -8.54 -19.99
CA MET A 17 -5.57 -7.55 -19.02
C MET A 17 -4.18 -7.06 -19.40
N GLY A 18 -3.90 -5.77 -19.24
CA GLY A 18 -2.56 -5.19 -19.36
C GLY A 18 -2.12 -4.54 -18.03
N LEU A 19 -0.82 -4.37 -17.85
CA LEU A 19 -0.22 -3.78 -16.64
C LEU A 19 0.08 -2.30 -16.86
N CYS A 20 -0.44 -1.43 -16.01
CA CYS A 20 -0.02 -0.02 -15.99
C CYS A 20 1.29 0.13 -15.22
N VAL A 21 2.36 0.62 -15.87
CA VAL A 21 3.67 0.83 -15.22
C VAL A 21 3.69 1.95 -14.19
N GLN A 22 2.71 2.85 -14.22
CA GLN A 22 2.65 4.03 -13.34
C GLN A 22 2.03 3.72 -11.97
N CYS A 23 1.03 2.85 -11.91
CA CYS A 23 0.37 2.44 -10.67
C CYS A 23 0.53 0.95 -10.33
N LEU A 24 1.14 0.17 -11.23
CA LEU A 24 1.35 -1.28 -11.12
C LEU A 24 0.05 -2.10 -11.01
N ASN A 25 -1.08 -1.53 -11.44
CA ASN A 25 -2.37 -2.23 -11.48
C ASN A 25 -2.58 -2.94 -12.82
N PHE A 26 -3.28 -4.09 -12.77
CA PHE A 26 -3.79 -4.77 -13.94
C PHE A 26 -5.13 -4.15 -14.36
N ILE A 27 -5.22 -3.71 -15.61
CA ILE A 27 -6.35 -3.00 -16.19
C ILE A 27 -6.83 -3.77 -17.41
N PRO A 28 -8.15 -3.89 -17.66
CA PRO A 28 -8.65 -4.47 -18.91
C PRO A 28 -8.00 -3.78 -20.11
N ILE A 29 -7.55 -4.55 -21.11
CA ILE A 29 -6.77 -4.02 -22.24
C ILE A 29 -7.56 -2.96 -23.03
N VAL A 30 -8.89 -3.04 -23.01
CA VAL A 30 -9.80 -2.06 -23.63
C VAL A 30 -9.81 -0.69 -22.91
N GLN A 31 -9.35 -0.62 -21.67
CA GLN A 31 -9.33 0.58 -20.84
C GLN A 31 -7.91 1.05 -20.51
N ILE A 32 -6.88 0.31 -20.92
CA ILE A 32 -5.49 0.57 -20.51
C ILE A 32 -4.99 1.93 -20.98
N ASP A 33 -5.33 2.35 -22.19
CA ASP A 33 -4.85 3.62 -22.75
C ASP A 33 -5.45 4.82 -21.98
N ILE A 34 -6.78 4.79 -21.76
CA ILE A 34 -7.51 5.81 -21.01
C ILE A 34 -6.99 5.85 -19.55
N HIS A 35 -6.81 4.68 -18.94
CA HIS A 35 -6.25 4.58 -17.60
C HIS A 35 -4.83 5.17 -17.54
N CYS A 36 -3.95 4.81 -18.47
CA CYS A 36 -2.57 5.28 -18.49
C CYS A 36 -2.50 6.80 -18.59
N GLN A 37 -3.32 7.42 -19.45
CA GLN A 37 -3.39 8.86 -19.58
C GLN A 37 -3.84 9.53 -18.26
N SER A 38 -4.95 9.07 -17.68
CA SER A 38 -5.44 9.60 -16.40
C SER A 38 -4.47 9.36 -15.24
N CYS A 39 -3.83 8.18 -15.20
CA CYS A 39 -2.86 7.82 -14.18
C CYS A 39 -1.62 8.71 -14.26
N MET A 40 -1.13 9.02 -15.47
CA MET A 40 -0.02 9.94 -15.68
C MET A 40 -0.36 11.37 -15.24
N GLU A 41 -1.52 11.89 -15.62
CA GLU A 41 -1.95 13.24 -15.24
C GLU A 41 -2.12 13.38 -13.73
N ASN A 42 -2.76 12.40 -13.09
CA ASN A 42 -2.94 12.41 -11.64
C ASN A 42 -1.59 12.26 -10.91
N ASN A 43 -0.66 11.43 -11.40
CA ASN A 43 0.68 11.33 -10.82
C ASN A 43 1.44 12.66 -10.94
N LYS A 44 1.36 13.35 -12.09
CA LYS A 44 1.97 14.68 -12.26
C LYS A 44 1.41 15.67 -11.24
N LYS A 45 0.09 15.69 -11.03
CA LYS A 45 -0.57 16.56 -10.05
C LYS A 45 -0.15 16.25 -8.62
N VAL A 46 -0.06 14.97 -8.26
CA VAL A 46 0.40 14.57 -6.92
C VAL A 46 1.85 14.95 -6.70
N ASN A 47 2.71 14.78 -7.70
CA ASN A 47 4.12 15.17 -7.60
C ASN A 47 4.28 16.68 -7.47
N SER A 48 3.53 17.49 -8.23
CA SER A 48 3.59 18.94 -8.10
C SER A 48 3.10 19.42 -6.72
N GLN A 49 2.11 18.75 -6.13
CA GLN A 49 1.68 19.04 -4.75
C GLN A 49 2.74 18.68 -3.72
N ILE A 50 3.50 17.59 -3.93
CA ILE A 50 4.64 17.23 -3.07
C ILE A 50 5.72 18.30 -3.16
N ASP A 51 6.07 18.74 -4.38
CA ASP A 51 7.08 19.78 -4.60
C ASP A 51 6.67 21.11 -3.95
N GLN A 52 5.39 21.46 -4.04
CA GLN A 52 4.83 22.65 -3.40
C GLN A 52 4.95 22.58 -1.87
N ILE A 53 4.63 21.43 -1.26
CA ILE A 53 4.78 21.23 0.18
C ILE A 53 6.25 21.38 0.60
N SER A 54 7.17 20.74 -0.11
CA SER A 54 8.59 20.83 0.19
C SER A 54 9.11 22.26 0.05
N SER A 55 8.69 23.00 -0.98
CA SER A 55 9.02 24.43 -1.14
C SER A 55 8.53 25.27 0.05
N GLN A 56 7.31 25.03 0.52
CA GLN A 56 6.75 25.75 1.67
C GLN A 56 7.45 25.42 2.98
N LEU A 57 7.85 24.16 3.19
CA LEU A 57 8.66 23.77 4.35
C LEU A 57 10.02 24.47 4.35
N VAL A 58 10.70 24.51 3.19
CA VAL A 58 11.95 25.27 3.03
C VAL A 58 11.74 26.76 3.34
N HIS A 59 10.62 27.33 2.90
CA HIS A 59 10.31 28.73 3.16
C HIS A 59 10.07 29.01 4.65
N ILE A 60 9.27 28.19 5.34
CA ILE A 60 9.04 28.27 6.79
C ILE A 60 10.37 28.16 7.54
N LYS A 61 11.19 27.17 7.19
CA LYS A 61 12.51 26.96 7.78
C LYS A 61 13.39 28.20 7.61
N THR A 62 13.39 28.81 6.43
CA THR A 62 14.16 30.04 6.14
C THR A 62 13.69 31.22 6.99
N ILE A 63 12.37 31.41 7.14
CA ILE A 63 11.83 32.47 7.99
C ILE A 63 12.23 32.22 9.46
N ALA A 64 12.14 30.97 9.93
CA ALA A 64 12.49 30.61 11.30
C ALA A 64 13.97 30.90 11.59
N ILE A 65 14.89 30.51 10.70
CA ILE A 65 16.33 30.76 10.82
C ILE A 65 16.62 32.26 10.89
N LYS A 66 16.14 33.04 9.90
CA LYS A 66 16.34 34.50 9.88
C LYS A 66 15.70 35.21 11.05
N GLY A 67 14.62 34.65 11.59
CA GLY A 67 13.98 35.12 12.80
C GLY A 67 14.88 34.89 14.02
N ALA A 68 15.43 33.69 14.16
CA ALA A 68 16.25 33.28 15.29
C ALA A 68 17.57 34.07 15.34
N GLU A 69 18.23 34.31 14.21
CA GLU A 69 19.46 35.13 14.10
C GLU A 69 19.31 36.55 14.66
N LYS A 70 18.07 37.07 14.74
CA LYS A 70 17.75 38.41 15.22
C LYS A 70 17.25 38.44 16.67
N GLN A 71 17.21 37.29 17.35
CA GLN A 71 16.74 37.19 18.73
C GLN A 71 17.89 36.80 19.65
N ASP A 72 17.79 37.21 20.91
CA ASP A 72 18.67 36.71 21.96
C ASP A 72 18.31 35.24 22.26
N GLU A 73 19.33 34.39 22.40
CA GLU A 73 19.21 32.94 22.60
C GLU A 73 18.41 32.57 23.87
N SER A 74 18.41 33.46 24.86
CA SER A 74 17.67 33.27 26.11
C SER A 74 16.15 33.45 25.96
N THR A 75 15.69 34.05 24.86
CA THR A 75 14.27 34.38 24.68
C THR A 75 13.42 33.15 24.36
N GLU A 76 12.20 33.10 24.88
CA GLU A 76 11.21 32.08 24.51
C GLU A 76 10.96 32.08 23.00
N LYS A 77 10.93 33.27 22.38
CA LYS A 77 10.76 33.41 20.94
C LYS A 77 11.86 32.71 20.15
N PHE A 78 13.12 32.80 20.60
CA PHE A 78 14.23 32.07 19.99
C PHE A 78 14.00 30.55 20.05
N LYS A 79 13.65 30.02 21.23
CA LYS A 79 13.36 28.59 21.42
C LYS A 79 12.25 28.08 20.49
N PHE A 80 11.17 28.83 20.34
CA PHE A 80 10.10 28.49 19.41
C PHE A 80 10.57 28.47 17.95
N LEU A 81 11.39 29.43 17.53
CA LEU A 81 11.90 29.49 16.16
C LEU A 81 12.83 28.31 15.85
N ILE A 82 13.70 27.93 16.79
CA ILE A 82 14.52 26.71 16.67
C ILE A 82 13.62 25.48 16.57
N ARG A 83 12.59 25.37 17.42
CA ARG A 83 11.70 24.21 17.37
C ARG A 83 10.92 24.13 16.06
N ILE A 84 10.44 25.26 15.53
CA ILE A 84 9.78 25.34 14.23
C ILE A 84 10.72 24.86 13.10
N GLN A 85 12.00 25.24 13.14
CA GLN A 85 13.01 24.79 12.18
C GLN A 85 13.21 23.26 12.24
N GLU A 86 13.29 22.69 13.44
CA GLU A 86 13.43 21.25 13.65
C GLU A 86 12.20 20.50 13.12
N LEU A 87 11.00 20.94 13.52
CA LEU A 87 9.74 20.33 13.09
C LEU A 87 9.58 20.39 11.58
N SER A 88 9.89 21.54 10.96
CA SER A 88 9.86 21.69 9.50
C SER A 88 10.80 20.69 8.80
N SER A 89 11.99 20.45 9.37
CA SER A 89 12.95 19.50 8.81
C SER A 89 12.50 18.05 8.99
N GLN A 90 11.93 17.72 10.14
CA GLN A 90 11.37 16.39 10.41
C GLN A 90 10.18 16.09 9.47
N ILE A 91 9.28 17.04 9.29
CA ILE A 91 8.13 16.89 8.40
C ILE A 91 8.58 16.64 6.97
N ASP A 92 9.58 17.37 6.46
CA ASP A 92 10.06 17.22 5.08
C ASP A 92 10.58 15.80 4.80
N ILE A 93 11.39 15.26 5.71
CA ILE A 93 12.00 13.92 5.60
C ILE A 93 10.96 12.79 5.64
N ILE A 94 9.82 12.97 6.33
CA ILE A 94 8.84 11.89 6.47
C ILE A 94 8.14 11.62 5.15
N GLN A 95 8.42 10.46 4.56
CA GLN A 95 7.71 9.96 3.40
C GLN A 95 6.53 9.07 3.85
N CYS A 96 5.30 9.42 3.45
CA CYS A 96 4.06 8.82 3.96
C CYS A 96 3.72 7.46 3.32
N TYR A 97 4.68 6.55 3.20
CA TYR A 97 4.46 5.27 2.51
C TYR A 97 3.86 4.17 3.38
N ASN A 98 3.99 4.29 4.70
CA ASN A 98 3.56 3.25 5.63
C ASN A 98 2.90 3.84 6.88
N THR A 99 2.24 2.98 7.66
CA THR A 99 1.53 3.36 8.90
C THR A 99 2.43 4.02 9.94
N GLN A 100 3.72 3.66 9.97
CA GLN A 100 4.68 4.25 10.91
C GLN A 100 4.97 5.72 10.59
N SER A 101 5.14 6.06 9.30
CA SER A 101 5.29 7.44 8.85
C SER A 101 4.06 8.29 9.15
N ILE A 102 2.85 7.72 9.01
CA ILE A 102 1.59 8.39 9.41
C ILE A 102 1.60 8.70 10.89
N LYS A 103 1.95 7.70 11.71
CA LYS A 103 2.00 7.85 13.16
C LYS A 103 2.95 8.97 13.55
N ARG A 104 4.16 8.98 12.99
CA ARG A 104 5.15 10.06 13.21
C ARG A 104 4.59 11.45 12.86
N LEU A 105 3.89 11.59 11.73
CA LEU A 105 3.26 12.86 11.37
C LEU A 105 2.16 13.29 12.34
N LYS A 106 1.36 12.34 12.86
CA LYS A 106 0.34 12.61 13.88
C LYS A 106 0.93 12.96 15.24
N ASP A 107 2.06 12.36 15.59
CA ASP A 107 2.80 12.71 16.80
C ASP A 107 3.31 14.16 16.70
N ILE A 108 3.88 14.55 15.55
CA ILE A 108 4.28 15.93 15.27
C ILE A 108 3.07 16.89 15.22
N GLU A 109 1.94 16.47 14.64
CA GLU A 109 0.69 17.24 14.66
C GLU A 109 0.25 17.56 16.09
N SER A 110 0.27 16.55 16.96
CA SER A 110 -0.10 16.68 18.37
C SER A 110 0.84 17.64 19.09
N GLU A 111 2.14 17.55 18.82
CA GLU A 111 3.14 18.46 19.37
C GLU A 111 2.90 19.91 18.94
N ILE A 112 2.65 20.16 17.65
CA ILE A 112 2.37 21.51 17.15
C ILE A 112 1.10 22.09 17.80
N ASN A 113 0.06 21.28 17.96
CA ASN A 113 -1.16 21.72 18.66
C ASN A 113 -0.87 22.14 20.11
N VAL A 114 0.01 21.41 20.80
CA VAL A 114 0.48 21.80 22.14
C VAL A 114 1.23 23.14 22.07
N LEU A 115 2.16 23.32 21.13
CA LEU A 115 2.90 24.59 20.97
C LEU A 115 1.99 25.79 20.66
N ILE A 116 0.93 25.58 19.87
CA ILE A 116 -0.09 26.61 19.58
C ILE A 116 -0.92 26.94 20.82
N SER A 117 -1.19 25.97 21.69
CA SER A 117 -1.98 26.18 22.90
C SER A 117 -1.28 27.02 23.97
N TYR A 118 0.06 27.13 23.91
CA TYR A 118 0.79 28.07 24.76
C TYR A 118 0.46 29.51 24.36
N PRO A 119 0.27 30.43 25.33
CA PRO A 119 0.00 31.83 25.03
C PRO A 119 1.21 32.47 24.33
N GLN A 120 1.15 32.52 23.00
CA GLN A 120 2.18 33.11 22.17
C GLN A 120 2.00 34.63 22.11
N THR A 121 3.04 35.37 22.49
CA THR A 121 3.07 36.83 22.29
C THR A 121 3.42 37.21 20.84
N SER A 122 4.05 36.29 20.09
CA SER A 122 4.49 36.55 18.72
C SER A 122 3.50 36.01 17.69
N MET A 123 2.91 36.93 16.92
CA MET A 123 2.08 36.60 15.76
C MET A 123 2.85 35.75 14.73
N THR A 124 4.14 36.02 14.53
CA THR A 124 4.99 35.25 13.60
C THR A 124 5.06 33.78 13.99
N ILE A 125 5.27 33.47 15.28
CA ILE A 125 5.32 32.08 15.76
C ILE A 125 3.97 31.40 15.50
N THR A 126 2.88 32.06 15.86
CA THR A 126 1.51 31.56 15.66
C THR A 126 1.23 31.26 14.19
N MET A 127 1.63 32.15 13.28
CA MET A 127 1.47 31.95 11.84
C MET A 127 2.30 30.78 11.31
N LEU A 128 3.56 30.66 11.73
CA LEU A 128 4.44 29.57 11.29
C LEU A 128 3.95 28.20 11.79
N LEU A 129 3.56 28.10 13.07
CA LEU A 129 2.99 26.87 13.64
C LEU A 129 1.68 26.49 12.95
N SER A 130 0.79 27.47 12.74
CA SER A 130 -0.48 27.24 12.03
C SER A 130 -0.25 26.77 10.59
N ARG A 131 0.74 27.34 9.89
CA ARG A 131 1.08 26.90 8.53
C ARG A 131 1.67 25.50 8.52
N LEU A 132 2.55 25.14 9.48
CA LEU A 132 3.06 23.78 9.62
C LEU A 132 1.92 22.78 9.85
N LEU A 133 0.94 23.13 10.68
CA LEU A 133 -0.24 22.29 10.91
C LEU A 133 -1.04 22.05 9.61
N CYS A 134 -1.25 23.09 8.81
CA CYS A 134 -1.88 22.95 7.50
C CYS A 134 -1.08 22.03 6.57
N ILE A 135 0.25 22.17 6.52
CA ILE A 135 1.11 21.32 5.69
C ILE A 135 1.02 19.85 6.11
N ILE A 136 0.96 19.55 7.41
CA ILE A 136 0.79 18.17 7.89
C ILE A 136 -0.54 17.59 7.39
N LYS A 137 -1.63 18.36 7.49
CA LYS A 137 -2.96 17.94 6.99
C LYS A 137 -2.96 17.73 5.47
N GLU A 138 -2.31 18.62 4.72
CA GLU A 138 -2.12 18.49 3.27
C GLU A 138 -1.36 17.19 2.95
N LYS A 139 -0.27 16.89 3.67
CA LYS A 139 0.56 15.70 3.47
C LYS A 139 -0.17 14.39 3.80
N LEU A 140 -0.96 14.38 4.88
CA LEU A 140 -1.85 13.25 5.22
C LEU A 140 -2.94 13.03 4.17
N THR A 141 -3.48 14.12 3.61
CA THR A 141 -4.50 14.05 2.55
C THR A 141 -3.91 13.49 1.26
N LEU A 142 -2.72 13.93 0.86
CA LEU A 142 -2.01 13.41 -0.31
C LEU A 142 -1.72 11.91 -0.20
N GLN A 143 -1.43 11.43 1.00
CA GLN A 143 -1.28 10.00 1.22
C GLN A 143 -2.57 9.24 0.93
N ASN A 144 -3.69 9.70 1.48
CA ASN A 144 -4.99 9.09 1.23
C ASN A 144 -5.33 9.12 -0.28
N GLN A 145 -4.99 10.20 -0.98
CA GLN A 145 -5.13 10.28 -2.43
C GLN A 145 -4.26 9.27 -3.17
N LYS A 146 -2.97 9.11 -2.82
CA LYS A 146 -2.10 8.06 -3.41
C LYS A 146 -2.67 6.66 -3.20
N ARG A 147 -3.20 6.38 -2.00
CA ARG A 147 -3.84 5.09 -1.68
C ARG A 147 -5.13 4.88 -2.47
N LEU A 148 -5.93 5.94 -2.65
CA LEU A 148 -7.16 5.87 -3.44
C LEU A 148 -6.88 5.78 -4.94
N MET A 149 -5.80 6.37 -5.46
CA MET A 149 -5.42 6.24 -6.87
C MET A 149 -5.02 4.82 -7.26
N SER A 150 -4.45 4.04 -6.33
CA SER A 150 -4.22 2.60 -6.57
C SER A 150 -5.50 1.77 -6.51
N LEU A 151 -6.61 2.32 -5.97
CA LEU A 151 -7.89 1.61 -5.78
C LEU A 151 -8.98 2.06 -6.78
N ASN A 152 -8.98 3.33 -7.18
CA ASN A 152 -9.98 3.98 -8.03
C ASN A 152 -9.57 4.02 -9.51
N SER A 153 -8.55 3.26 -9.90
CA SER A 153 -8.17 3.08 -11.30
C SER A 153 -9.19 2.29 -12.14
N PHE A 154 -10.31 1.88 -11.53
CA PHE A 154 -11.40 1.20 -12.22
C PHE A 154 -12.47 2.20 -12.67
N PRO A 155 -12.93 2.16 -13.93
CA PRO A 155 -13.97 3.06 -14.40
C PRO A 155 -15.29 2.82 -13.65
N GLN A 156 -15.97 3.91 -13.31
CA GLN A 156 -17.32 3.87 -12.75
C GLN A 156 -18.26 3.22 -13.77
N GLY A 157 -18.87 2.09 -13.39
CA GLY A 157 -19.81 1.34 -14.23
C GLY A 157 -19.35 -0.05 -14.65
N VAL A 158 -18.11 -0.45 -14.33
CA VAL A 158 -17.71 -1.86 -14.39
C VAL A 158 -17.95 -2.47 -13.02
N ASP A 159 -18.75 -3.52 -12.96
CA ASP A 159 -19.08 -4.25 -11.74
C ASP A 159 -17.86 -5.07 -11.27
N THR A 160 -16.77 -4.39 -10.88
CA THR A 160 -15.59 -4.99 -10.25
C THR A 160 -15.82 -5.13 -8.76
N ARG A 161 -16.98 -5.70 -8.38
CA ARG A 161 -17.26 -6.06 -7.01
C ARG A 161 -16.41 -7.27 -6.63
N ILE A 162 -15.15 -7.05 -6.30
CA ILE A 162 -14.43 -7.93 -5.38
C ILE A 162 -15.12 -7.74 -4.03
N LYS A 163 -16.17 -8.53 -3.80
CA LYS A 163 -16.80 -8.65 -2.49
C LYS A 163 -15.77 -9.22 -1.53
N THR A 164 -15.12 -8.36 -0.75
CA THR A 164 -14.58 -8.75 0.55
C THR A 164 -15.77 -8.93 1.48
N GLU A 165 -16.40 -10.10 1.45
CA GLU A 165 -17.31 -10.53 2.51
C GLU A 165 -16.49 -11.27 3.56
N SER A 166 -16.19 -10.52 4.61
CA SER A 166 -16.06 -10.98 5.98
C SER A 166 -17.33 -11.69 6.43
N GLN A 167 -17.18 -12.91 6.96
CA GLN A 167 -17.91 -13.56 8.09
C GLN A 167 -17.96 -15.09 7.85
N TYR A 168 -17.51 -15.83 8.89
CA TYR A 168 -17.89 -17.19 9.35
C TYR A 168 -18.31 -18.27 8.32
N GLU A 169 -17.90 -19.54 8.38
CA GLU A 169 -17.90 -20.44 9.54
C GLU A 169 -17.02 -21.68 9.30
N VAL A 170 -16.71 -22.37 10.40
CA VAL A 170 -15.83 -23.54 10.52
C VAL A 170 -16.45 -24.79 9.89
N GLY A 171 -15.64 -25.55 9.15
CA GLY A 171 -15.83 -27.00 8.96
C GLY A 171 -16.25 -27.45 7.55
N SER A 172 -15.32 -28.06 6.82
CA SER A 172 -15.42 -29.47 6.39
C SER A 172 -14.21 -29.82 5.53
N GLU A 173 -13.50 -30.86 5.94
CA GLU A 173 -12.48 -31.54 5.14
C GLU A 173 -13.08 -32.00 3.80
N ALA A 174 -12.42 -31.65 2.69
CA ALA A 174 -12.71 -32.26 1.40
C ALA A 174 -11.40 -32.40 0.62
N GLU A 175 -11.07 -33.64 0.28
CA GLU A 175 -10.00 -34.03 -0.64
C GLU A 175 -10.18 -33.31 -2.00
N TYR A 176 -9.07 -32.84 -2.60
CA TYR A 176 -9.09 -32.07 -3.85
C TYR A 176 -8.46 -32.83 -5.02
N THR A 177 -9.11 -32.78 -6.18
CA THR A 177 -8.62 -33.31 -7.48
C THR A 177 -8.60 -32.22 -8.56
N TYR A 178 -7.61 -32.28 -9.46
CA TYR A 178 -7.20 -31.30 -10.50
C TYR A 178 -8.30 -30.60 -11.30
N ARG A 179 -9.46 -31.23 -11.52
CA ARG A 179 -10.55 -30.62 -12.32
C ARG A 179 -11.18 -29.39 -11.67
N GLN A 180 -10.92 -29.13 -10.39
CA GLN A 180 -11.50 -28.02 -9.65
C GLN A 180 -10.74 -26.69 -9.75
N PHE A 181 -9.50 -26.68 -10.25
CA PHE A 181 -8.70 -25.43 -10.40
C PHE A 181 -9.10 -24.58 -11.63
N LYS A 182 -9.82 -25.16 -12.60
CA LYS A 182 -10.26 -24.45 -13.82
C LYS A 182 -11.73 -24.00 -13.83
N SER A 183 -12.51 -24.33 -12.80
CA SER A 183 -13.92 -23.90 -12.74
C SER A 183 -14.08 -22.66 -11.87
N GLU A 184 -14.75 -21.63 -12.40
CA GLU A 184 -15.13 -20.38 -11.70
C GLU A 184 -15.82 -20.61 -10.33
N ARG A 185 -16.32 -21.82 -10.07
CA ARG A 185 -16.94 -22.22 -8.79
C ARG A 185 -15.98 -22.35 -7.61
N ASN A 186 -14.65 -22.35 -7.82
CA ASN A 186 -13.65 -22.53 -6.74
C ASN A 186 -12.60 -21.42 -6.65
N ILE A 187 -12.83 -20.25 -7.27
CA ILE A 187 -11.88 -19.12 -7.27
C ILE A 187 -11.48 -18.69 -5.84
N SER A 188 -12.45 -18.68 -4.90
CA SER A 188 -12.20 -18.36 -3.49
C SER A 188 -11.18 -19.33 -2.87
N LYS A 189 -11.35 -20.63 -3.12
CA LYS A 189 -10.48 -21.69 -2.58
C LYS A 189 -9.10 -21.69 -3.22
N VAL A 190 -8.99 -21.37 -4.51
CA VAL A 190 -7.70 -21.22 -5.20
C VAL A 190 -6.93 -19.99 -4.69
N SER A 191 -7.63 -18.88 -4.46
CA SER A 191 -7.06 -17.66 -3.86
C SER A 191 -6.60 -17.89 -2.41
N GLU A 192 -7.40 -18.63 -1.64
CA GLU A 192 -7.08 -19.02 -0.27
C GLU A 192 -5.87 -19.96 -0.22
N PHE A 193 -5.84 -20.98 -1.08
CA PHE A 193 -4.70 -21.89 -1.21
C PHE A 193 -3.43 -21.12 -1.58
N LYS A 194 -3.50 -20.22 -2.57
CA LYS A 194 -2.36 -19.37 -2.95
C LYS A 194 -1.88 -18.53 -1.77
N ARG A 195 -2.77 -17.83 -1.05
CA ARG A 195 -2.39 -17.02 0.12
C ARG A 195 -1.77 -17.89 1.21
N SER A 196 -2.40 -18.99 1.58
CA SER A 196 -1.91 -19.92 2.59
C SER A 196 -0.55 -20.51 2.21
N PHE A 197 -0.35 -20.84 0.93
CA PHE A 197 0.91 -21.36 0.41
C PHE A 197 2.05 -20.35 0.54
N TYR A 198 1.84 -19.12 0.05
CA TYR A 198 2.87 -18.08 0.10
C TYR A 198 3.22 -17.70 1.54
N SER A 199 2.23 -17.53 2.42
CA SER A 199 2.47 -17.27 3.83
C SER A 199 3.31 -18.37 4.48
N LYS A 200 3.02 -19.65 4.19
CA LYS A 200 3.77 -20.75 4.79
C LYS A 200 5.18 -20.91 4.22
N CYS A 201 5.38 -20.64 2.93
CA CYS A 201 6.72 -20.58 2.33
C CYS A 201 7.58 -19.48 2.96
N LEU A 202 7.01 -18.30 3.22
CA LEU A 202 7.73 -17.20 3.85
C LEU A 202 8.08 -17.52 5.31
N GLU A 203 7.15 -18.11 6.07
CA GLU A 203 7.42 -18.56 7.45
C GLU A 203 8.56 -19.57 7.50
N LEU A 204 8.56 -20.56 6.59
CA LEU A 204 9.63 -21.54 6.48
C LEU A 204 10.96 -20.91 6.06
N LYS A 205 10.94 -19.94 5.14
CA LYS A 205 12.16 -19.20 4.77
C LYS A 205 12.75 -18.40 5.93
N LEU A 206 11.93 -17.85 6.81
CA LEU A 206 12.41 -17.11 7.98
C LEU A 206 13.13 -18.02 8.99
N GLN A 207 12.89 -19.34 8.94
CA GLN A 207 13.57 -20.33 9.78
C GLN A 207 14.93 -20.78 9.21
N LEU A 208 15.22 -20.45 7.95
CA LEU A 208 16.51 -20.77 7.31
C LEU A 208 17.57 -19.73 7.66
N ASN A 209 18.83 -20.17 7.74
CA ASN A 209 19.96 -19.24 7.87
C ASN A 209 20.01 -18.27 6.68
N LYS A 210 20.49 -17.04 6.93
CA LYS A 210 20.56 -15.98 5.91
C LYS A 210 21.42 -16.35 4.70
N ASN A 211 22.38 -17.27 4.88
CA ASN A 211 23.28 -17.76 3.84
C ASN A 211 22.84 -19.11 3.25
N ASP A 212 21.65 -19.63 3.61
CA ASP A 212 21.16 -20.89 3.08
C ASP A 212 20.78 -20.74 1.59
N PRO A 213 21.24 -21.62 0.69
CA PRO A 213 20.91 -21.55 -0.73
C PRO A 213 19.39 -21.57 -1.00
N ALA A 214 18.58 -22.16 -0.11
CA ALA A 214 17.13 -22.16 -0.24
C ALA A 214 16.49 -20.76 -0.08
N GLN A 215 17.21 -19.76 0.46
CA GLN A 215 16.76 -18.36 0.49
C GLN A 215 16.59 -17.80 -0.94
N GLN A 216 17.40 -18.25 -1.90
CA GLN A 216 17.40 -17.77 -3.28
C GLN A 216 16.23 -18.33 -4.12
N ILE A 217 15.55 -19.38 -3.66
CA ILE A 217 14.46 -20.02 -4.39
C ILE A 217 13.22 -19.12 -4.37
N LEU A 218 12.73 -18.67 -5.53
CA LEU A 218 11.52 -17.84 -5.59
C LEU A 218 10.27 -18.65 -5.19
N VAL A 219 9.42 -18.05 -4.36
CA VAL A 219 8.17 -18.70 -3.90
C VAL A 219 7.17 -18.86 -5.07
N SER A 220 7.23 -17.98 -6.07
CA SER A 220 6.47 -18.10 -7.32
C SER A 220 6.75 -19.40 -8.06
N ASP A 221 8.03 -19.77 -8.17
CA ASP A 221 8.45 -20.91 -8.98
C ASP A 221 8.04 -22.23 -8.31
N LEU A 222 8.05 -22.25 -6.96
CA LEU A 222 7.53 -23.37 -6.18
C LEU A 222 6.01 -23.47 -6.34
N TYR A 223 5.30 -22.35 -6.34
CA TYR A 223 3.85 -22.33 -6.52
C TYR A 223 3.45 -22.84 -7.91
N GLU A 224 4.15 -22.44 -8.96
CA GLU A 224 3.90 -22.92 -10.32
C GLU A 224 4.10 -24.44 -10.45
N LYS A 225 5.12 -25.00 -9.80
CA LYS A 225 5.35 -26.45 -9.75
C LYS A 225 4.25 -27.18 -8.99
N VAL A 226 3.85 -26.66 -7.83
CA VAL A 226 2.76 -27.20 -7.00
C VAL A 226 1.43 -27.24 -7.77
N VAL A 227 1.15 -26.18 -8.54
CA VAL A 227 -0.06 -26.11 -9.37
C VAL A 227 0.04 -27.04 -10.58
N ARG A 228 1.22 -27.18 -11.19
CA ARG A 228 1.45 -28.05 -12.34
C ARG A 228 1.30 -29.54 -11.98
N GLU A 229 1.85 -29.93 -10.84
CA GLU A 229 1.82 -31.31 -10.33
C GLU A 229 0.54 -31.65 -9.56
N ASN A 230 -0.38 -30.69 -9.42
CA ASN A 230 -1.65 -30.83 -8.72
C ASN A 230 -1.53 -31.32 -7.26
N TYR A 231 -0.58 -30.75 -6.52
CA TYR A 231 -0.43 -31.11 -5.12
C TYR A 231 -1.59 -30.61 -4.27
N ASN A 232 -2.06 -31.45 -3.36
CA ASN A 232 -2.94 -31.01 -2.29
C ASN A 232 -2.17 -30.15 -1.25
N LYS A 233 -2.87 -29.60 -0.26
CA LYS A 233 -2.27 -28.68 0.72
C LYS A 233 -1.11 -29.30 1.51
N GLU A 234 -1.21 -30.57 1.86
CA GLU A 234 -0.16 -31.26 2.60
C GLU A 234 1.03 -31.63 1.72
N GLU A 235 0.77 -32.10 0.51
CA GLU A 235 1.78 -32.42 -0.50
C GLU A 235 2.57 -31.18 -0.90
N ALA A 236 1.89 -30.05 -1.09
CA ALA A 236 2.51 -28.77 -1.39
C ALA A 236 3.46 -28.32 -0.27
N LEU A 237 3.05 -28.50 1.00
CA LEU A 237 3.90 -28.18 2.14
C LEU A 237 5.07 -29.15 2.31
N ARG A 238 4.86 -30.45 2.07
CA ARG A 238 5.93 -31.45 2.06
C ARG A 238 6.95 -31.15 0.95
N PHE A 239 6.48 -30.74 -0.22
CA PHE A 239 7.31 -30.32 -1.35
C PHE A 239 8.15 -29.08 -0.99
N VAL A 240 7.53 -28.04 -0.42
CA VAL A 240 8.24 -26.82 0.00
C VAL A 240 9.28 -27.12 1.08
N LYS A 241 8.94 -27.93 2.09
CA LYS A 241 9.89 -28.35 3.13
C LYS A 241 11.08 -29.11 2.54
N ARG A 242 10.85 -29.97 1.55
CA ARG A 242 11.90 -30.67 0.81
C ARG A 242 12.79 -29.71 0.03
N CYS A 243 12.19 -28.72 -0.66
CA CYS A 243 12.94 -27.69 -1.39
C CYS A 243 13.78 -26.81 -0.45
N TYR A 244 13.30 -26.57 0.76
CA TYR A 244 14.00 -25.78 1.78
C TYR A 244 14.88 -26.62 2.71
N LYS A 245 14.93 -27.94 2.54
CA LYS A 245 15.65 -28.88 3.41
C LYS A 245 15.32 -28.76 4.91
N ILE A 246 14.14 -28.22 5.24
CA ILE A 246 13.67 -28.10 6.62
C ILE A 246 13.12 -29.48 7.01
N ASN A 247 13.77 -30.12 7.99
CA ASN A 247 13.59 -31.51 8.46
C ASN A 247 14.25 -32.60 7.60
N GLN A 248 15.49 -32.41 7.16
CA GLN A 248 16.37 -33.57 6.91
C GLN A 248 17.08 -33.95 8.22
N VAL A 249 16.41 -34.78 9.01
CA VAL A 249 17.07 -35.82 9.82
C VAL A 249 16.82 -37.13 9.10
#